data_AF-A0A931RVJ0-F1
#
_entry.id   AF-A0A931RVJ0-F1
#
_cell.length_a   1.000
_cell.length_b   1.000
_cell.length_c   1.000
_cell.angle_alpha   90.00
_cell.angle_beta   90.00
_cell.angle_gamma   90.00
#
_symmetry.space_group_name_H-M   'P 1'
#
loop_
_entity.id
_entity.type
_entity.pdbx_description
1 polymer ?
#
loop_
_entity_poly.entity_id
_entity_poly.type
_entity_poly.pdbx_seq_one_letter_code
_entity_poly.pdbx_strand_id
1 'polypeptide(L)' 'MWDVTHVMIPAKNVIGESRFLILAKVGGKCYAAIFTRRVEAIRLISCHRADRRLERIYENKVHGQED' A
#
# COMPACT_ATOMS: atom_id res chain seq x y z
N MET A 1 3.88 -2.50 15.31
CA MET A 1 3.21 -3.18 14.18
C MET A 1 1.99 -2.34 13.82
N TRP A 2 1.69 -2.09 12.55
CA TRP A 2 0.58 -1.17 12.20
C TRP A 2 -0.77 -1.81 12.56
N ASP A 3 -1.54 -1.13 13.40
CA ASP A 3 -2.80 -1.62 13.99
C ASP A 3 -4.02 -1.41 13.07
N VAL A 4 -3.78 -0.95 11.84
CA VAL A 4 -4.83 -0.62 10.86
C VAL A 4 -4.81 -1.61 9.72
N THR A 5 -6.00 -2.01 9.25
CA THR A 5 -6.16 -2.82 8.05
C THR A 5 -5.49 -2.13 6.86
N HIS A 6 -4.60 -2.85 6.20
CA HIS A 6 -3.86 -2.35 5.06
C HIS A 6 -3.58 -3.47 4.06
N VAL A 7 -3.44 -3.08 2.79
CA VAL A 7 -3.13 -3.98 1.68
C VAL A 7 -1.75 -3.61 1.15
N MET A 8 -0.82 -4.56 1.14
CA MET A 8 0.50 -4.40 0.53
C MET A 8 0.59 -5.19 -0.78
N ILE A 9 1.05 -4.51 -1.83
CA ILE A 9 1.22 -5.09 -3.17
C ILE A 9 2.67 -4.86 -3.61
N PRO A 10 3.47 -5.92 -3.83
CA PRO A 10 4.82 -5.76 -4.35
C PRO A 10 4.79 -5.31 -5.82
N ALA A 11 5.70 -4.41 -6.19
CA ALA A 11 5.92 -4.07 -7.59
C ALA A 11 6.55 -5.26 -8.32
N LYS A 12 6.06 -5.58 -9.52
CA LYS A 12 6.53 -6.74 -10.29
C LYS A 12 7.91 -6.51 -10.91
N ASN A 13 8.14 -5.32 -11.47
CA ASN A 13 9.32 -5.03 -12.31
C ASN A 13 10.06 -3.80 -11.77
N VAL A 14 10.94 -4.00 -10.80
CA VAL A 14 11.87 -2.98 -10.32
C VAL A 14 13.24 -3.62 -10.15
N ILE A 15 14.23 -3.11 -10.89
CA ILE A 15 15.60 -3.62 -10.82
C ILE A 15 16.34 -2.89 -9.70
N GLY A 16 17.02 -3.65 -8.84
CA GLY A 16 17.92 -3.10 -7.81
C GLY A 16 17.26 -2.67 -6.49
N GLU A 17 15.93 -2.65 -6.38
CA GLU A 17 15.25 -2.43 -5.10
C GLU A 17 13.84 -3.02 -5.05
N SER A 18 13.40 -3.47 -3.86
CA SER A 18 12.03 -3.91 -3.64
C SER A 18 11.10 -2.72 -3.39
N ARG A 19 10.15 -2.48 -4.30
CA ARG A 19 9.10 -1.47 -4.09
C ARG A 19 7.77 -2.12 -3.73
N PHE A 20 7.03 -1.43 -2.88
CA PHE A 20 5.71 -1.81 -2.42
C PHE A 20 4.75 -0.65 -2.59
N LEU A 21 3.54 -0.96 -3.03
CA LEU A 21 2.37 -0.13 -2.83
C LEU A 21 1.70 -0.58 -1.53
N ILE A 22 1.44 0.35 -0.62
CA ILE A 22 0.54 0.14 0.52
C ILE A 22 -0.72 0.99 0.35
N LEU A 23 -1.87 0.36 0.59
CA LEU A 23 -3.18 0.99 0.62
C LEU A 23 -3.76 0.84 2.02
N ALA A 24 -4.25 1.92 2.61
CA ALA A 24 -4.87 1.89 3.93
C ALA A 24 -5.93 2.99 4.05
N LYS A 25 -6.94 2.74 4.90
CA LYS A 25 -7.89 3.79 5.32
C LYS A 25 -7.33 4.52 6.54
N VAL A 26 -7.14 5.84 6.41
CA VAL A 26 -6.72 6.74 7.49
C VAL A 26 -7.76 7.86 7.58
N GLY A 27 -8.38 8.05 8.75
CA GLY A 27 -9.44 9.05 8.92
C GLY A 27 -10.65 8.81 8.01
N GLY A 28 -11.05 7.55 7.80
CA GLY A 28 -12.19 7.18 6.94
C GLY A 28 -11.95 7.33 5.44
N LYS A 29 -10.70 7.55 5.04
CA LYS A 29 -10.33 7.89 3.67
C LYS A 29 -9.17 7.00 3.20
N CYS A 30 -9.21 6.53 1.96
CA CYS A 30 -8.16 5.65 1.43
C CYS A 30 -6.95 6.46 0.92
N TYR A 31 -5.77 5.99 1.28
CA TYR A 31 -4.48 6.55 0.89
C TYR A 31 -3.63 5.46 0.24
N ALA A 32 -2.76 5.92 -0.66
CA ALA A 32 -1.78 5.10 -1.34
C ALA A 32 -0.39 5.65 -1.06
N ALA A 33 0.53 4.76 -0.73
CA ALA A 33 1.95 5.10 -0.65
C ALA A 33 2.81 4.08 -1.38
N ILE A 34 3.80 4.58 -2.11
CA ILE A 34 4.86 3.76 -2.70
C ILE A 34 6.09 3.92 -1.83
N PHE A 35 6.71 2.82 -1.44
CA PHE A 35 7.92 2.84 -0.63
C PHE A 35 8.86 1.68 -0.98
N THR A 36 10.11 1.82 -0.55
CA THR A 36 11.11 0.75 -0.58
C THR A 36 11.66 0.52 0.83
N ARG A 37 12.03 -0.73 1.11
CA ARG A 37 12.70 -1.12 2.36
C ARG A 37 14.20 -1.23 2.08
N ARG A 38 15.00 -0.45 2.79
CA ARG A 38 16.46 -0.55 2.83
C ARG A 38 16.88 -1.14 4.17
N VAL A 39 18.15 -1.53 4.30
CA VAL A 39 18.67 -2.20 5.50
C VAL A 39 18.37 -1.40 6.77
N GLU A 40 18.54 -0.08 6.73
CA GLU A 40 18.43 0.78 7.91
C GLU A 40 17.19 1.68 7.93
N ALA A 41 16.44 1.77 6.82
CA ALA A 41 15.37 2.75 6.68
C ALA A 41 14.29 2.35 5.68
N ILE A 42 13.09 2.91 5.88
CA ILE A 42 12.02 2.92 4.88
C ILE A 42 12.13 4.23 4.10
N ARG A 43 12.30 4.15 2.77
CA ARG A 43 12.20 5.33 1.91
C ARG A 43 10.81 5.40 1.31
N LEU A 44 10.07 6.44 1.70
CA LEU A 44 8.83 6.82 1.03
C LEU A 44 9.16 7.44 -0.32
N ILE A 45 8.51 6.96 -1.38
CA ILE A 45 8.68 7.43 -2.76
C ILE A 45 7.52 8.34 -3.14
N SER A 46 6.30 7.96 -2.79
CA SER A 46 5.11 8.81 -2.93
C SER A 46 4.09 8.48 -1.84
N CYS A 47 3.24 9.45 -1.52
CA CYS A 47 2.06 9.28 -0.68
C CYS A 47 0.98 10.25 -1.12
N HIS A 48 -0.23 9.76 -1.38
CA HIS A 48 -1.34 10.58 -1.85
C HIS A 48 -2.69 9.92 -1.57
N ARG A 49 -3.77 10.66 -1.84
CA ARG A 49 -5.12 10.10 -1.84
C ARG A 49 -5.24 9.02 -2.91
N ALA A 50 -5.76 7.87 -2.52
CA ALA A 50 -6.09 6.82 -3.47
C ALA A 50 -7.13 7.37 -4.46
N ASP A 51 -6.94 7.07 -5.74
CA ASP A 51 -7.99 7.28 -6.73
C ASP A 51 -9.05 6.17 -6.62
N ARG A 52 -10.13 6.29 -7.39
CA ARG A 52 -11.21 5.29 -7.40
C ARG A 52 -10.73 3.87 -7.74
N ARG A 53 -9.66 3.74 -8.52
CA ARG A 53 -9.12 2.43 -8.92
C ARG A 53 -8.40 1.78 -7.74
N LEU A 54 -7.55 2.53 -7.05
CA LEU A 54 -6.82 2.07 -5.87
C LEU A 54 -7.78 1.81 -4.70
N GLU A 55 -8.82 2.63 -4.52
CA GLU A 55 -9.90 2.39 -3.56
C GLU A 55 -10.55 1.02 -3.78
N ARG A 56 -10.95 0.72 -5.02
CA ARG A 56 -11.54 -0.58 -5.36
C ARG A 56 -10.57 -1.74 -5.13
N ILE A 57 -9.29 -1.56 -5.39
CA ILE A 57 -8.27 -2.59 -5.11
C ILE A 57 -8.19 -2.88 -3.61
N TYR A 58 -8.16 -1.83 -2.77
CA TYR A 58 -8.18 -1.97 -1.32
C TYR A 58 -9.44 -2.73 -0.87
N GLU A 59 -10.61 -2.29 -1.32
CA GLU A 59 -11.89 -2.90 -0.92
C GLU A 59 -11.97 -4.37 -1.34
N ASN A 60 -11.66 -4.70 -2.59
CA ASN A 60 -11.68 -6.09 -3.05
C ASN A 60 -10.70 -6.99 -2.28
N LYS A 61 -9.54 -6.46 -1.89
CA LYS A 61 -8.52 -7.22 -1.16
C LYS A 61 -8.85 -7.41 0.31
N VAL A 62 -9.51 -6.45 0.94
CA VAL A 62 -9.95 -6.57 2.33
C VAL A 62 -11.14 -7.51 2.45
N HIS A 63 -12.15 -7.41 1.57
CA HIS A 63 -13.31 -8.31 1.64
C HIS A 63 -12.99 -9.73 1.15
N GLY A 64 -12.11 -9.89 0.15
CA GLY A 64 -11.67 -11.21 -0.31
C GLY A 64 -10.68 -11.94 0.62
N GLN A 65 -10.42 -11.39 1.83
CA GLN A 65 -9.69 -12.06 2.90
C GLN A 65 -10.62 -12.62 3.99
N GLU A 66 -11.94 -12.40 3.87
CA GLU A 66 -12.95 -12.83 4.85
C GLU A 66 -13.68 -14.13 4.46
N ASP A 67 -13.37 -14.69 3.27
CA ASP A 67 -13.81 -16.01 2.77
C ASP A 67 -12.65 -17.03 2.74
#